data_AF-A0A7I8BKZ9-F1
#
_entry.id   AF-A0A7I8BKZ9-F1
#
_cell.length_a   1.000
_cell.length_b   1.000
_cell.length_c   1.000
_cell.angle_alpha   90.00
_cell.angle_beta   90.00
_cell.angle_gamma   90.00
#
_symmetry.space_group_name_H-M   'P 1'
#
loop_
_entity.id
_entity.type
_entity.pdbx_description
1 polymer ?
#
loop_
_entity_poly.entity_id
_entity_poly.type
_entity_poly.pdbx_seq_one_letter_code
_entity_poly.pdbx_strand_id
1 'polypeptide(L)'
;MLGATAGMAVSDLTPPTGIPGDVVTITGAGFTNATRVIWRGGQLPSHDLSANQMLILLPQINSAQDLNGTVTLIREDNAQVTSNASLTVQALPQPSALSVTNAHEGDQVRIDGKYLIPPLIKSMMIGDMEFLPTSANGAGTQLFFTVPKGATSGSVVLLDWKGHRISAGTLNVIPPTPSIEITSVQFSQGPLYTVSGPTVDKNVRLVSQRDLLVRLRLKPAESLGQIKPEVLLAYGNDAQAVQVVSMAGPATLSTTSVAENDMANSYTYSIPGSAIDKGFFFAVKVSDSRYPDATKIFNYTPPAGALSGGTYIRVHLVPTVRPDGVRAKIDPEHFKRELMAVYPLSTVDVVVEPDFHWTVGSQISNDDILDLLSDMNTLRSSSQSNNYDFYVGVMACYCSSVAVFQGRALVVADTWYGSNANAVTEAAMHEIGHNFGRLHPWDDANSPYRNGGVIGSGPWLPEVGPDYSLSFVDPSTRYDIMSYDIPDAISPYTFSGAYDYLKANLPLSAKPKLLRASAPVGQALFITGSINLDSGKARLRKPTSVSASPDTVAMAADSTPGSQDYVLEINTATGSYRYPLQPKTVVTERSAQSLASFELKVAPVGQIQRMRVRRGDTLLLDQSSM
;
A
#
# COMPACT_ATOMS: atom_id res chain seq x y z
N MET A 1 70.61 -81.04 29.34
CA MET A 1 71.14 -80.00 28.42
C MET A 1 70.18 -78.82 28.48
N LEU A 2 70.62 -77.69 29.02
CA LEU A 2 69.86 -76.43 28.97
C LEU A 2 69.98 -75.88 27.55
N GLY A 3 68.92 -75.95 26.75
CA GLY A 3 68.87 -75.30 25.44
C GLY A 3 68.88 -73.78 25.64
N ALA A 4 69.84 -73.08 25.02
CA ALA A 4 69.86 -71.63 25.02
C ALA A 4 68.56 -71.10 24.41
N THR A 5 67.72 -70.44 25.21
CA THR A 5 66.52 -69.75 24.75
C THR A 5 66.94 -68.65 23.77
N ALA A 6 66.48 -68.71 22.52
CA ALA A 6 66.69 -67.66 21.54
C ALA A 6 66.13 -66.32 22.10
N GLY A 7 66.97 -65.28 22.06
CA GLY A 7 66.61 -63.95 22.55
C GLY A 7 65.44 -63.35 21.75
N MET A 8 64.55 -62.64 22.44
CA MET A 8 63.41 -61.97 21.81
C MET A 8 63.80 -60.57 21.34
N ALA A 9 63.39 -60.18 20.12
CA ALA A 9 63.71 -58.89 19.52
C ALA A 9 62.52 -58.31 18.75
N VAL A 10 62.36 -56.97 18.74
CA VAL A 10 61.44 -56.24 17.85
C VAL A 10 62.28 -55.34 16.96
N SER A 11 62.19 -55.55 15.64
CA SER A 11 62.94 -54.79 14.65
C SER A 11 62.11 -53.72 13.96
N ASP A 12 60.80 -53.91 13.78
CA ASP A 12 59.94 -52.93 13.09
C ASP A 12 58.46 -52.98 13.50
N LEU A 13 57.77 -51.86 13.30
CA LEU A 13 56.32 -51.68 13.42
C LEU A 13 55.79 -51.06 12.12
N THR A 14 55.01 -51.82 11.34
CA THR A 14 54.60 -51.38 10.00
C THR A 14 53.08 -51.46 9.80
N PRO A 15 52.39 -50.32 9.56
CA PRO A 15 52.87 -48.95 9.72
C PRO A 15 53.03 -48.56 11.21
N PRO A 16 53.93 -47.61 11.56
CA PRO A 16 54.08 -47.16 12.94
C PRO A 16 52.98 -46.20 13.40
N THR A 17 52.16 -45.72 12.47
CA THR A 17 51.05 -44.79 12.70
C THR A 17 49.81 -45.29 11.96
N GLY A 18 48.67 -45.29 12.63
CA GLY A 18 47.37 -45.62 12.03
C GLY A 18 46.22 -45.06 12.84
N ILE A 19 45.00 -45.33 12.40
CA ILE A 19 43.76 -44.98 13.10
C ILE A 19 43.21 -46.18 13.88
N PRO A 20 42.27 -45.97 14.82
CA PRO A 20 41.67 -47.08 15.56
C PRO A 20 41.10 -48.16 14.64
N GLY A 21 41.48 -49.42 14.88
CA GLY A 21 41.08 -50.58 14.08
C GLY A 21 42.05 -50.95 12.96
N ASP A 22 43.03 -50.12 12.62
CA ASP A 22 44.08 -50.49 11.66
C ASP A 22 44.91 -51.67 12.18
N VAL A 23 45.43 -52.46 11.25
CA VAL A 23 46.34 -53.57 11.55
C VAL A 23 47.78 -53.08 11.43
N VAL A 24 48.57 -53.35 12.46
CA VAL A 24 50.03 -53.11 12.45
C VAL A 24 50.76 -54.44 12.53
N THR A 25 51.77 -54.60 11.68
CA THR A 25 52.66 -55.76 11.70
C THR A 25 53.86 -55.47 12.59
N ILE A 26 54.09 -56.32 13.59
CA ILE A 26 55.30 -56.34 14.40
C ILE A 26 56.27 -57.35 13.78
N THR A 27 57.45 -56.90 13.35
CA THR A 27 58.51 -57.77 12.84
C THR A 27 59.63 -57.88 13.87
N GLY A 28 60.20 -59.08 14.04
CA GLY A 28 61.28 -59.32 14.98
C GLY A 28 61.74 -60.77 15.01
N ALA A 29 62.08 -61.28 16.19
CA ALA A 29 62.54 -62.66 16.37
C ALA A 29 62.17 -63.21 17.76
N GLY A 30 61.98 -64.53 17.83
CA GLY A 30 61.77 -65.25 19.09
C GLY A 30 60.34 -65.17 19.63
N PHE A 31 59.36 -64.85 18.77
CA PHE A 31 57.94 -64.83 19.12
C PHE A 31 57.37 -66.24 19.20
N THR A 32 56.32 -66.40 20.00
CA THR A 32 55.59 -67.64 20.22
C THR A 32 54.09 -67.35 20.21
N ASN A 33 53.26 -68.39 20.04
CA ASN A 33 51.80 -68.24 20.08
C ASN A 33 51.24 -67.74 21.43
N ALA A 34 52.09 -67.65 22.47
CA ALA A 34 51.74 -67.14 23.79
C ALA A 34 52.35 -65.76 24.08
N THR A 35 52.98 -65.13 23.09
CA THR A 35 53.60 -63.81 23.23
C THR A 35 52.52 -62.74 23.36
N ARG A 36 52.55 -61.99 24.47
CA ARG A 36 51.59 -60.92 24.77
C ARG A 36 52.13 -59.59 24.30
N VAL A 37 51.27 -58.79 23.66
CA VAL A 37 51.61 -57.41 23.25
C VAL A 37 51.02 -56.42 24.25
N ILE A 38 51.87 -55.64 24.91
CA ILE A 38 51.47 -54.59 25.85
C ILE A 38 51.78 -53.23 25.23
N TRP A 39 50.80 -52.33 25.23
CA TRP A 39 50.96 -50.95 24.79
C TRP A 39 50.25 -50.01 25.77
N ARG A 40 51.01 -49.02 26.28
CA ARG A 40 50.53 -48.05 27.30
C ARG A 40 49.84 -48.70 28.51
N GLY A 41 50.34 -49.86 28.94
CA GLY A 41 49.83 -50.61 30.09
C GLY A 41 48.62 -51.49 29.83
N GLY A 42 48.04 -51.45 28.62
CA GLY A 42 46.97 -52.36 28.18
C GLY A 42 47.51 -53.46 27.27
N GLN A 43 46.92 -54.65 27.33
CA GLN A 43 47.24 -55.72 26.37
C GLN A 43 46.45 -55.50 25.07
N LEU A 44 47.15 -55.47 23.94
CA LEU A 44 46.54 -55.41 22.62
C LEU A 44 46.17 -56.83 22.13
N PRO A 45 45.05 -57.00 21.41
CA PRO A 45 44.80 -58.21 20.66
C PRO A 45 45.90 -58.43 19.62
N SER A 46 46.52 -59.62 19.65
CA SER A 46 47.56 -60.02 18.70
C SER A 46 47.20 -61.32 18.00
N HIS A 47 47.66 -61.47 16.77
CA HIS A 47 47.57 -62.69 15.99
C HIS A 47 48.96 -63.05 15.46
N ASP A 48 49.46 -64.21 15.87
CA ASP A 48 50.79 -64.67 15.50
C ASP A 48 50.79 -65.22 14.08
N LEU A 49 51.75 -64.80 13.27
CA LEU A 49 51.95 -65.33 11.91
C LEU A 49 53.13 -66.31 11.87
N SER A 50 54.21 -65.98 12.59
CA SER A 50 55.41 -66.80 12.68
C SER A 50 56.26 -66.40 13.89
N ALA A 51 57.38 -67.09 14.12
CA ALA A 51 58.36 -66.72 15.15
C ALA A 51 59.02 -65.34 14.93
N ASN A 52 58.75 -64.68 13.80
CA ASN A 52 59.32 -63.40 13.41
C ASN A 52 58.27 -62.32 13.11
N GLN A 53 56.97 -62.65 13.11
CA GLN A 53 55.90 -61.71 12.76
C GLN A 53 54.62 -61.93 13.56
N MET A 54 54.03 -60.83 14.03
CA MET A 54 52.71 -60.79 14.67
C MET A 54 51.90 -59.60 14.15
N LEU A 55 50.59 -59.75 14.06
CA LEU A 55 49.66 -58.67 13.76
C LEU A 55 49.02 -58.16 15.04
N ILE A 56 48.82 -56.86 15.14
CA ILE A 56 48.05 -56.23 16.22
C ILE A 56 46.98 -55.30 15.63
N LEU A 57 45.86 -55.19 16.34
CA LEU A 57 44.84 -54.19 16.04
C LEU A 57 45.05 -52.95 16.90
N LEU A 58 45.08 -51.78 16.26
CA LEU A 58 45.16 -50.52 16.98
C LEU A 58 43.89 -50.31 17.83
N PRO A 59 44.04 -49.98 19.12
CA PRO A 59 42.90 -49.87 20.02
C PRO A 59 42.02 -48.66 19.70
N GLN A 60 40.77 -48.71 20.16
CA GLN A 60 39.93 -47.51 20.22
C GLN A 60 40.54 -46.51 21.21
N ILE A 61 40.55 -45.22 20.86
CA ILE A 61 41.07 -44.16 21.73
C ILE A 61 39.94 -43.20 22.07
N ASN A 62 39.75 -42.85 23.34
CA ASN A 62 38.68 -41.92 23.76
C ASN A 62 39.22 -40.49 23.93
N SER A 63 40.12 -40.07 23.06
CA SER A 63 40.88 -38.83 23.18
C SER A 63 40.81 -38.02 21.89
N ALA A 64 40.81 -36.69 22.03
CA ALA A 64 40.97 -35.74 20.93
C ALA A 64 42.44 -35.59 20.48
N GLN A 65 43.36 -36.30 21.14
CA GLN A 65 44.79 -36.25 20.89
C GLN A 65 45.31 -37.61 20.45
N ASP A 66 46.28 -37.59 19.55
CA ASP A 66 47.02 -38.78 19.14
C ASP A 66 47.67 -39.43 20.36
N LEU A 67 47.60 -40.76 20.44
CA LEU A 67 48.26 -41.52 21.48
C LEU A 67 49.48 -42.22 20.92
N ASN A 68 50.65 -41.90 21.47
CA ASN A 68 51.92 -42.52 21.14
C ASN A 68 52.45 -43.37 22.31
N GLY A 69 53.27 -44.39 22.00
CA GLY A 69 53.99 -45.18 22.99
C GLY A 69 54.76 -46.33 22.37
N THR A 70 55.76 -46.85 23.07
CA THR A 70 56.47 -48.07 22.67
C THR A 70 55.63 -49.31 22.98
N VAL A 71 55.88 -50.39 22.23
CA VAL A 71 55.20 -51.68 22.37
C VAL A 71 56.12 -52.65 23.10
N THR A 72 55.64 -53.27 24.17
CA THR A 72 56.38 -54.27 24.94
C THR A 72 55.81 -55.66 24.66
N LEU A 73 56.67 -56.59 24.25
CA LEU A 73 56.33 -58.01 24.10
C LEU A 73 56.75 -58.77 25.35
N ILE A 74 55.88 -59.67 25.83
CA ILE A 74 56.15 -60.55 26.96
C ILE A 74 55.88 -61.99 26.53
N ARG A 75 56.91 -62.83 26.56
CA ARG A 75 56.84 -64.26 26.24
C ARG A 75 56.52 -65.09 27.49
N GLU A 76 56.06 -66.33 27.33
CA GLU A 76 55.61 -67.20 28.43
C GLU A 76 56.71 -67.53 29.47
N ASP A 77 57.98 -67.39 29.10
CA ASP A 77 59.14 -67.53 29.98
C ASP A 77 59.49 -66.23 30.74
N ASN A 78 58.65 -65.20 30.64
CA ASN A 78 58.85 -63.83 31.14
C ASN A 78 59.98 -63.05 30.46
N ALA A 79 60.53 -63.52 29.32
CA ALA A 79 61.39 -62.68 28.51
C ALA A 79 60.58 -61.46 28.02
N GLN A 80 61.19 -60.27 28.06
CA GLN A 80 60.57 -59.02 27.62
C GLN A 80 61.45 -58.29 26.62
N VAL A 81 60.82 -57.70 25.61
CA VAL A 81 61.48 -56.75 24.70
C VAL A 81 60.54 -55.58 24.44
N THR A 82 61.09 -54.37 24.37
CA THR A 82 60.33 -53.17 24.01
C THR A 82 60.80 -52.65 22.66
N SER A 83 59.87 -52.23 21.82
CA SER A 83 60.18 -51.65 20.51
C SER A 83 60.97 -50.34 20.66
N ASN A 84 61.93 -50.12 19.75
CA ASN A 84 62.63 -48.85 19.66
C ASN A 84 61.77 -47.76 19.00
N ALA A 85 60.89 -48.15 18.07
CA ALA A 85 59.91 -47.26 17.45
C ALA A 85 58.66 -47.12 18.34
N SER A 86 58.03 -45.94 18.29
CA SER A 86 56.73 -45.72 18.91
C SER A 86 55.60 -46.07 17.94
N LEU A 87 54.57 -46.73 18.46
CA LEU A 87 53.29 -46.91 17.81
C LEU A 87 52.41 -45.69 18.10
N THR A 88 51.79 -45.12 17.07
CA THR A 88 50.90 -43.97 17.19
C THR A 88 49.49 -44.32 16.70
N VAL A 89 48.49 -44.08 17.53
CA VAL A 89 47.07 -44.12 17.15
C VAL A 89 46.58 -42.68 16.99
N GLN A 90 46.21 -42.31 15.76
CA GLN A 90 45.76 -40.96 15.43
C GLN A 90 44.30 -40.75 15.83
N ALA A 91 44.02 -39.58 16.42
CA ALA A 91 42.66 -39.12 16.66
C ALA A 91 42.11 -38.46 15.39
N LEU A 92 41.20 -39.15 14.70
CA LEU A 92 40.47 -38.63 13.53
C LEU A 92 38.95 -38.76 13.73
N PRO A 93 38.16 -37.82 13.17
CA PRO A 93 36.72 -37.97 13.07
C PRO A 93 36.33 -39.26 12.32
N GLN A 94 35.31 -39.96 12.80
CA GLN A 94 34.80 -41.19 12.20
C GLN A 94 33.30 -41.06 11.94
N PRO A 95 32.88 -40.34 10.87
CA PRO A 95 31.48 -40.27 10.48
C PRO A 95 30.99 -41.64 9.98
N SER A 96 29.71 -41.92 10.21
CA SER A 96 29.07 -43.19 9.84
C SER A 96 27.85 -43.01 8.94
N ALA A 97 27.08 -41.93 9.14
CA ALA A 97 25.90 -41.64 8.32
C ALA A 97 25.50 -40.16 8.38
N LEU A 98 24.81 -39.70 7.33
CA LEU A 98 24.01 -38.48 7.36
C LEU A 98 22.58 -38.83 7.82
N SER A 99 21.94 -37.92 8.55
CA SER A 99 20.54 -38.06 8.96
C SER A 99 19.57 -38.04 7.79
N VAL A 100 19.95 -37.39 6.69
CA VAL A 100 19.18 -37.27 5.45
C VAL A 100 20.11 -37.31 4.25
N THR A 101 19.61 -37.79 3.10
CA THR A 101 20.32 -37.77 1.82
C THR A 101 19.78 -36.70 0.85
N ASN A 102 18.68 -36.04 1.20
CA ASN A 102 18.08 -34.93 0.47
C ASN A 102 17.81 -33.79 1.44
N ALA A 103 18.24 -32.58 1.12
CA ALA A 103 18.03 -31.40 1.96
C ALA A 103 17.98 -30.13 1.08
N HIS A 104 17.17 -29.16 1.47
CA HIS A 104 17.14 -27.84 0.84
C HIS A 104 18.25 -26.94 1.42
N GLU A 105 18.60 -25.90 0.69
CA GLU A 105 19.36 -24.78 1.24
C GLU A 105 18.72 -24.28 2.55
N GLY A 106 19.52 -24.12 3.60
CA GLY A 106 19.04 -23.69 4.92
C GLY A 106 18.53 -24.82 5.84
N ASP A 107 18.37 -26.05 5.34
CA ASP A 107 18.02 -27.19 6.20
C ASP A 107 19.19 -27.56 7.13
N GLN A 108 18.87 -28.00 8.35
CA GLN A 108 19.87 -28.56 9.26
C GLN A 108 20.05 -30.06 8.99
N VAL A 109 21.29 -30.49 8.82
CA VAL A 109 21.69 -31.89 8.60
C VAL A 109 22.59 -32.36 9.75
N ARG A 110 22.35 -33.58 10.23
CA ARG A 110 23.16 -34.23 11.26
C ARG A 110 24.07 -35.29 10.63
N ILE A 111 25.31 -35.36 11.09
CA ILE A 111 26.25 -36.45 10.86
C ILE A 111 26.33 -37.27 12.15
N ASP A 112 26.08 -38.57 12.06
CA ASP A 112 26.26 -39.54 13.15
C ASP A 112 27.62 -40.23 13.01
N GLY A 113 28.31 -40.50 14.13
CA GLY A 113 29.61 -41.15 14.10
C GLY A 113 30.31 -41.22 15.46
N LYS A 114 31.65 -41.23 15.44
CA LYS A 114 32.52 -41.13 16.62
C LYS A 114 33.55 -40.02 16.43
N TYR A 115 34.01 -39.44 17.53
CA TYR A 115 35.02 -38.38 17.55
C TYR A 115 34.64 -37.16 16.71
N LEU A 116 33.34 -36.89 16.60
CA LEU A 116 32.77 -35.76 15.89
C LEU A 116 32.77 -34.51 16.79
N ILE A 117 33.96 -34.13 17.27
CA ILE A 117 34.16 -33.02 18.19
C ILE A 117 34.82 -31.83 17.47
N PRO A 118 34.44 -30.58 17.80
CA PRO A 118 34.98 -29.40 17.12
C PRO A 118 36.51 -29.30 17.07
N PRO A 119 37.29 -29.67 18.11
CA PRO A 119 38.75 -29.60 18.05
C PRO A 119 39.41 -30.46 16.96
N LEU A 120 38.74 -31.51 16.48
CA LEU A 120 39.27 -32.39 15.42
C LEU A 120 38.86 -31.95 14.01
N ILE A 121 37.95 -30.99 13.88
CA ILE A 121 37.35 -30.60 12.60
C ILE A 121 37.71 -29.14 12.33
N LYS A 122 38.50 -28.91 11.28
CA LYS A 122 38.85 -27.58 10.80
C LYS A 122 37.68 -26.96 10.05
N SER A 123 37.09 -27.72 9.13
CA SER A 123 35.98 -27.29 8.28
C SER A 123 35.26 -28.50 7.68
N MET A 124 34.19 -28.21 6.95
CA MET A 124 33.40 -29.17 6.19
C MET A 124 33.32 -28.74 4.74
N MET A 125 33.07 -29.69 3.84
CA MET A 125 32.83 -29.42 2.43
C MET A 125 31.56 -30.12 1.94
N ILE A 126 30.86 -29.48 0.99
CA ILE A 126 29.83 -30.10 0.14
C ILE A 126 30.20 -29.72 -1.31
N GLY A 127 30.55 -30.72 -2.11
CA GLY A 127 31.16 -30.45 -3.41
C GLY A 127 32.47 -29.68 -3.23
N ASP A 128 32.57 -28.50 -3.87
CA ASP A 128 33.74 -27.60 -3.76
C ASP A 128 33.57 -26.49 -2.71
N MET A 129 32.41 -26.41 -2.04
CA MET A 129 32.12 -25.35 -1.08
C MET A 129 32.56 -25.73 0.32
N GLU A 130 33.45 -24.94 0.92
CA GLU A 130 33.93 -25.08 2.31
C GLU A 130 33.08 -24.24 3.27
N PHE A 131 32.72 -24.80 4.44
CA PHE A 131 31.94 -24.15 5.48
C PHE A 131 32.25 -24.74 6.87
N LEU A 132 31.67 -24.17 7.93
CA LEU A 132 31.87 -24.62 9.31
C LEU A 132 30.66 -25.41 9.83
N PRO A 133 30.87 -26.39 10.72
CA PRO A 133 29.76 -27.03 11.44
C PRO A 133 29.02 -26.02 12.31
N THR A 134 27.71 -26.21 12.46
CA THR A 134 26.84 -25.35 13.29
C THR A 134 26.95 -25.72 14.77
N SER A 135 27.00 -27.01 15.11
CA SER A 135 27.16 -27.48 16.48
C SER A 135 27.57 -28.94 16.54
N ALA A 136 27.97 -29.43 17.71
CA ALA A 136 28.24 -30.85 17.99
C ALA A 136 27.61 -31.23 19.34
N ASN A 137 27.29 -32.51 19.53
CA ASN A 137 26.86 -32.98 20.84
C ASN A 137 28.06 -33.17 21.80
N GLY A 138 27.82 -33.06 23.10
CA GLY A 138 28.88 -33.19 24.12
C GLY A 138 29.53 -34.58 24.18
N ALA A 139 28.88 -35.60 23.61
CA ALA A 139 29.40 -36.97 23.53
C ALA A 139 30.33 -37.23 22.33
N GLY A 140 30.44 -36.27 21.38
CA GLY A 140 31.27 -36.44 20.18
C GLY A 140 30.74 -37.51 19.21
N THR A 141 29.45 -37.82 19.27
CA THR A 141 28.80 -38.81 18.39
C THR A 141 27.96 -38.17 17.30
N GLN A 142 27.70 -36.86 17.40
CA GLN A 142 26.86 -36.13 16.46
C GLN A 142 27.44 -34.75 16.15
N LEU A 143 27.45 -34.41 14.86
CA LEU A 143 27.80 -33.08 14.35
C LEU A 143 26.63 -32.55 13.51
N PHE A 144 26.35 -31.26 13.60
CA PHE A 144 25.26 -30.62 12.87
C PHE A 144 25.83 -29.51 11.98
N PHE A 145 25.26 -29.37 10.80
CA PHE A 145 25.51 -28.23 9.92
C PHE A 145 24.21 -27.76 9.26
N THR A 146 24.22 -26.53 8.75
CA THR A 146 23.14 -25.98 7.94
C THR A 146 23.59 -26.01 6.48
N VAL A 147 22.76 -26.51 5.55
CA VAL A 147 23.10 -26.56 4.12
C VAL A 147 23.38 -25.13 3.64
N PRO A 148 24.62 -24.80 3.22
CA PRO A 148 25.00 -23.45 2.87
C PRO A 148 24.27 -22.93 1.63
N LYS A 149 24.16 -21.61 1.53
CA LYS A 149 23.59 -20.95 0.35
C LYS A 149 24.42 -21.23 -0.90
N GLY A 150 23.76 -21.69 -1.96
CA GLY A 150 24.39 -22.04 -3.23
C GLY A 150 25.20 -23.33 -3.22
N ALA A 151 25.08 -24.16 -2.17
CA ALA A 151 25.68 -25.50 -2.16
C ALA A 151 25.11 -26.36 -3.30
N THR A 152 25.97 -27.15 -3.94
CA THR A 152 25.58 -28.11 -4.98
C THR A 152 25.46 -29.51 -4.37
N SER A 153 24.75 -30.43 -5.05
CA SER A 153 24.74 -31.83 -4.64
C SER A 153 26.16 -32.43 -4.71
N GLY A 154 26.54 -33.21 -3.70
CA GLY A 154 27.87 -33.81 -3.66
C GLY A 154 28.21 -34.51 -2.34
N SER A 155 29.46 -34.93 -2.23
CA SER A 155 29.98 -35.56 -1.02
C SER A 155 30.13 -34.54 0.11
N VAL A 156 29.62 -34.89 1.29
CA VAL A 156 29.91 -34.20 2.54
C VAL A 156 31.25 -34.72 3.06
N VAL A 157 32.21 -33.83 3.29
CA VAL A 157 33.57 -34.17 3.72
C VAL A 157 33.94 -33.36 4.95
N LEU A 158 34.50 -34.01 5.97
CA LEU A 158 35.14 -33.37 7.12
C LEU A 158 36.62 -33.16 6.80
N LEU A 159 37.11 -31.93 6.99
CA LEU A 159 38.53 -31.60 6.90
C LEU A 159 39.08 -31.42 8.32
N ASP A 160 40.12 -32.16 8.68
CA ASP A 160 40.80 -31.99 9.97
C ASP A 160 41.92 -30.95 9.89
N TRP A 161 42.56 -30.67 11.04
CA TRP A 161 43.69 -29.73 11.12
C TRP A 161 45.00 -30.27 10.52
N LYS A 162 45.05 -31.57 10.18
CA LYS A 162 46.20 -32.23 9.55
C LYS A 162 46.06 -32.35 8.04
N GLY A 163 44.92 -31.94 7.48
CA GLY A 163 44.62 -31.97 6.04
C GLY A 163 43.95 -33.25 5.54
N HIS A 164 43.52 -34.15 6.43
CA HIS A 164 42.77 -35.35 6.05
C HIS A 164 41.35 -34.98 5.62
N ARG A 165 40.90 -35.61 4.52
CA ARG A 165 39.54 -35.47 3.98
C ARG A 165 38.74 -36.74 4.27
N ILE A 166 37.77 -36.65 5.16
CA ILE A 166 37.01 -37.80 5.67
C ILE A 166 35.57 -37.69 5.20
N SER A 167 35.12 -38.60 4.33
CA SER A 167 33.75 -38.57 3.80
C SER A 167 32.73 -38.95 4.85
N ALA A 168 31.68 -38.14 4.99
CA ALA A 168 30.54 -38.38 5.88
C ALA A 168 29.28 -38.91 5.15
N GLY A 169 29.32 -38.95 3.81
CA GLY A 169 28.20 -39.39 2.96
C GLY A 169 28.02 -38.47 1.74
N THR A 170 26.95 -38.70 0.99
CA THR A 170 26.53 -37.85 -0.15
C THR A 170 25.21 -37.18 0.17
N LEU A 171 25.12 -35.88 -0.10
CA LEU A 171 23.92 -35.08 0.07
C LEU A 171 23.45 -34.57 -1.29
N ASN A 172 22.20 -34.87 -1.65
CA ASN A 172 21.52 -34.21 -2.74
C ASN A 172 20.92 -32.89 -2.23
N VAL A 173 21.51 -31.77 -2.65
CA VAL A 173 21.03 -30.44 -2.31
C VAL A 173 19.93 -30.06 -3.30
N ILE A 174 18.72 -29.89 -2.77
CA ILE A 174 17.57 -29.45 -3.57
C ILE A 174 17.65 -27.92 -3.63
N PRO A 175 17.93 -27.33 -4.80
CA PRO A 175 17.97 -25.89 -4.92
C PRO A 175 16.59 -25.29 -4.59
N PRO A 176 16.52 -24.07 -4.05
CA PRO A 176 15.24 -23.41 -3.84
C PRO A 176 14.48 -23.35 -5.16
N THR A 177 13.19 -23.71 -5.13
CA THR A 177 12.33 -23.62 -6.31
C THR A 177 12.36 -22.18 -6.81
N PRO A 178 12.76 -21.93 -8.07
CA PRO A 178 12.74 -20.60 -8.63
C PRO A 178 11.34 -19.99 -8.45
N SER A 179 11.24 -18.83 -7.81
CA SER A 179 9.94 -18.23 -7.48
C SER A 179 9.78 -16.86 -8.11
N ILE A 180 8.55 -16.54 -8.50
CA ILE A 180 8.14 -15.16 -8.81
C ILE A 180 7.57 -14.57 -7.52
N GLU A 181 8.10 -13.44 -7.09
CA GLU A 181 7.57 -12.70 -5.95
C GLU A 181 6.50 -11.71 -6.44
N ILE A 182 5.36 -11.68 -5.76
CA ILE A 182 4.41 -10.58 -5.86
C ILE A 182 4.88 -9.51 -4.87
N THR A 183 5.57 -8.48 -5.34
CA THR A 183 6.08 -7.42 -4.46
C THR A 183 4.97 -6.53 -3.95
N SER A 184 3.94 -6.29 -4.79
CA SER A 184 2.71 -5.67 -4.32
C SER A 184 1.52 -5.95 -5.23
N VAL A 185 0.33 -5.98 -4.62
CA VAL A 185 -0.96 -5.85 -5.28
C VAL A 185 -1.60 -4.55 -4.81
N GLN A 186 -2.05 -3.75 -5.76
CA GLN A 186 -2.56 -2.41 -5.52
C GLN A 186 -3.85 -2.19 -6.28
N PHE A 187 -4.66 -1.23 -5.83
CA PHE A 187 -5.79 -0.77 -6.61
C PHE A 187 -6.04 0.73 -6.44
N SER A 188 -6.80 1.31 -7.37
CA SER A 188 -7.20 2.71 -7.30
C SER A 188 -8.60 2.95 -7.86
N GLN A 189 -9.35 3.74 -7.11
CA GLN A 189 -10.50 4.56 -7.52
C GLN A 189 -10.23 6.03 -7.18
N GLY A 190 -8.96 6.40 -7.00
CA GLY A 190 -8.49 7.61 -6.32
C GLY A 190 -7.03 7.39 -5.90
N PRO A 191 -6.66 7.50 -4.62
CA PRO A 191 -5.35 7.05 -4.16
C PRO A 191 -5.07 5.56 -4.49
N LEU A 192 -3.83 5.23 -4.80
CA LEU A 192 -3.36 3.89 -5.16
C LEU A 192 -2.95 3.10 -3.90
N TYR A 193 -3.88 2.33 -3.37
CA TYR A 193 -3.70 1.57 -2.14
C TYR A 193 -3.00 0.25 -2.38
N THR A 194 -2.04 -0.10 -1.52
CA THR A 194 -1.45 -1.45 -1.47
C THR A 194 -2.28 -2.35 -0.57
N VAL A 195 -2.69 -3.51 -1.08
CA VAL A 195 -3.54 -4.49 -0.37
C VAL A 195 -2.89 -5.84 -0.13
N SER A 196 -1.69 -6.06 -0.68
CA SER A 196 -0.83 -7.20 -0.34
C SER A 196 0.04 -6.95 0.90
N GLY A 197 0.02 -5.72 1.43
CA GLY A 197 0.83 -5.34 2.59
C GLY A 197 0.26 -5.91 3.91
N PRO A 198 1.07 -5.92 4.99
CA PRO A 198 0.64 -6.45 6.28
C PRO A 198 -0.45 -5.60 6.96
N THR A 199 -0.58 -4.33 6.57
CA THR A 199 -1.55 -3.38 7.12
C THR A 199 -2.35 -2.77 5.99
N VAL A 200 -3.67 -2.93 6.06
CA VAL A 200 -4.60 -2.23 5.16
C VAL A 200 -4.79 -0.80 5.64
N ASP A 201 -4.69 0.18 4.74
CA ASP A 201 -4.95 1.59 5.08
C ASP A 201 -6.40 1.77 5.53
N LYS A 202 -6.61 2.42 6.68
CA LYS A 202 -7.94 2.66 7.28
C LYS A 202 -8.86 3.52 6.42
N ASN A 203 -8.28 4.30 5.50
CA ASN A 203 -8.99 5.20 4.60
C ASN A 203 -9.38 4.52 3.28
N VAL A 204 -9.07 3.23 3.11
CA VAL A 204 -9.52 2.47 1.94
C VAL A 204 -11.05 2.54 1.85
N ARG A 205 -11.54 3.01 0.70
CA ARG A 205 -12.94 3.01 0.32
C ARG A 205 -13.07 2.54 -1.13
N LEU A 206 -14.01 1.64 -1.35
CA LEU A 206 -14.46 1.21 -2.67
C LEU A 206 -15.88 1.73 -2.88
N VAL A 207 -16.03 2.50 -3.95
CA VAL A 207 -17.29 3.07 -4.42
C VAL A 207 -17.92 2.05 -5.35
N SER A 208 -19.13 1.58 -5.03
CA SER A 208 -19.83 0.63 -5.91
C SER A 208 -20.12 1.24 -7.28
N GLN A 209 -20.22 0.41 -8.32
CA GLN A 209 -20.54 0.85 -9.68
C GLN A 209 -19.51 1.81 -10.29
N ARG A 210 -18.26 1.76 -9.82
CA ARG A 210 -17.14 2.55 -10.33
C ARG A 210 -15.98 1.64 -10.72
N ASP A 211 -15.41 1.87 -11.90
CA ASP A 211 -14.26 1.11 -12.37
C ASP A 211 -13.11 1.12 -11.35
N LEU A 212 -12.45 -0.03 -11.18
CA LEU A 212 -11.34 -0.21 -10.24
C LEU A 212 -10.08 -0.60 -11.01
N LEU A 213 -9.08 0.28 -11.01
CA LEU A 213 -7.75 -0.07 -11.50
C LEU A 213 -7.13 -1.07 -10.52
N VAL A 214 -6.68 -2.22 -10.99
CA VAL A 214 -5.83 -3.15 -10.26
C VAL A 214 -4.44 -3.13 -10.88
N ARG A 215 -3.42 -3.02 -10.03
CA ARG A 215 -2.01 -3.04 -10.42
C ARG A 215 -1.26 -4.13 -9.64
N LEU A 216 -0.38 -4.83 -10.34
CA LEU A 216 0.48 -5.86 -9.79
C LEU A 216 1.93 -5.55 -10.17
N ARG A 217 2.80 -5.57 -9.16
CA ARG A 217 4.26 -5.54 -9.36
C ARG A 217 4.86 -6.88 -9.00
N LEU A 218 5.78 -7.33 -9.85
CA LEU A 218 6.41 -8.64 -9.76
C LEU A 218 7.92 -8.47 -9.69
N LYS A 219 8.57 -9.40 -8.99
CA LYS A 219 10.03 -9.54 -8.96
C LYS A 219 10.39 -11.02 -9.15
N PRO A 220 10.88 -11.41 -10.32
CA PRO A 220 11.44 -12.74 -10.55
C PRO A 220 12.70 -12.96 -9.69
N ALA A 221 12.90 -14.17 -9.17
CA ALA A 221 14.18 -14.56 -8.56
C ALA A 221 15.33 -14.43 -9.59
N GLU A 222 16.55 -14.10 -9.12
CA GLU A 222 17.71 -13.94 -10.00
C GLU A 222 17.99 -15.18 -10.87
N SER A 223 17.76 -16.37 -10.31
CA SER A 223 17.92 -17.66 -10.99
C SER A 223 16.99 -17.87 -12.19
N LEU A 224 15.91 -17.11 -12.31
CA LEU A 224 14.98 -17.17 -13.43
C LEU A 224 15.44 -16.35 -14.64
N GLY A 225 16.38 -15.42 -14.43
CA GLY A 225 16.74 -14.42 -15.44
C GLY A 225 15.52 -13.63 -15.91
N GLN A 226 15.46 -13.36 -17.21
CA GLN A 226 14.33 -12.66 -17.83
C GLN A 226 13.17 -13.63 -18.07
N ILE A 227 11.97 -13.23 -17.64
CA ILE A 227 10.77 -14.07 -17.75
C ILE A 227 9.58 -13.38 -18.39
N LYS A 228 8.62 -14.18 -18.87
CA LYS A 228 7.36 -13.70 -19.44
C LYS A 228 6.21 -14.41 -18.73
N PRO A 229 5.84 -13.97 -17.52
CA PRO A 229 4.77 -14.61 -16.79
C PRO A 229 3.42 -14.29 -17.43
N GLU A 230 2.53 -15.26 -17.36
CA GLU A 230 1.10 -15.05 -17.52
C GLU A 230 0.53 -14.54 -16.20
N VAL A 231 -0.20 -13.43 -16.27
CA VAL A 231 -0.88 -12.81 -15.14
C VAL A 231 -2.38 -12.81 -15.43
N LEU A 232 -3.13 -13.59 -14.66
CA LEU A 232 -4.57 -13.69 -14.75
C LEU A 232 -5.22 -13.01 -13.54
N LEU A 233 -6.23 -12.19 -13.80
CA LEU A 233 -7.08 -11.58 -12.78
C LEU A 233 -8.45 -12.26 -12.85
N ALA A 234 -8.87 -12.87 -11.75
CA ALA A 234 -10.22 -13.34 -11.55
C ALA A 234 -10.99 -12.34 -10.68
N TYR A 235 -12.22 -11.97 -11.04
CA TYR A 235 -13.05 -11.08 -10.23
C TYR A 235 -14.53 -11.43 -10.36
N GLY A 236 -15.32 -11.06 -9.36
CA GLY A 236 -16.76 -11.30 -9.34
C GLY A 236 -17.42 -10.66 -8.12
N ASN A 237 -18.74 -10.83 -8.01
CA ASN A 237 -19.52 -10.40 -6.86
C ASN A 237 -20.75 -11.31 -6.67
N ASP A 238 -21.66 -10.98 -5.75
CA ASP A 238 -22.84 -11.83 -5.47
C ASP A 238 -23.80 -11.96 -6.68
N ALA A 239 -23.79 -10.99 -7.59
CA ALA A 239 -24.74 -10.88 -8.71
C ALA A 239 -24.14 -11.29 -10.07
N GLN A 240 -22.80 -11.37 -10.18
CA GLN A 240 -22.09 -11.62 -11.42
C GLN A 240 -21.19 -12.86 -11.28
N ALA A 241 -21.27 -13.75 -12.28
CA ALA A 241 -20.36 -14.88 -12.37
C ALA A 241 -18.89 -14.43 -12.49
N VAL A 242 -17.99 -15.23 -11.93
CA VAL A 242 -16.55 -14.95 -11.94
C VAL A 242 -16.04 -14.78 -13.36
N GLN A 243 -15.42 -13.65 -13.63
CA GLN A 243 -14.70 -13.37 -14.87
C GLN A 243 -13.22 -13.62 -14.65
N VAL A 244 -12.54 -14.14 -15.67
CA VAL A 244 -11.08 -14.34 -15.67
C VAL A 244 -10.51 -13.66 -16.90
N VAL A 245 -9.54 -12.77 -16.69
CA VAL A 245 -8.94 -11.93 -17.73
C VAL A 245 -7.43 -11.92 -17.62
N SER A 246 -6.73 -11.77 -18.74
CA SER A 246 -5.28 -11.52 -18.72
C SER A 246 -5.00 -10.05 -18.43
N MET A 247 -4.10 -9.78 -17.49
CA MET A 247 -3.65 -8.41 -17.21
C MET A 247 -2.63 -7.96 -18.26
N ALA A 248 -2.72 -6.69 -18.67
CA ALA A 248 -1.73 -6.08 -19.57
C ALA A 248 -0.49 -5.68 -18.77
N GLY A 249 0.72 -5.90 -19.30
CA GLY A 249 1.96 -5.56 -18.62
C GLY A 249 3.18 -5.66 -19.55
N PRO A 250 4.40 -5.56 -19.01
CA PRO A 250 5.61 -5.61 -19.83
C PRO A 250 5.75 -6.95 -20.56
N ALA A 251 6.30 -6.93 -21.76
CA ALA A 251 6.52 -8.14 -22.57
C ALA A 251 7.47 -9.14 -21.89
N THR A 252 8.37 -8.63 -21.06
CA THR A 252 9.34 -9.38 -20.27
C THR A 252 9.61 -8.66 -18.96
N LEU A 253 9.79 -9.41 -17.87
CA LEU A 253 10.27 -8.89 -16.59
C LEU A 253 11.76 -9.14 -16.42
N SER A 254 12.48 -8.14 -15.94
CA SER A 254 13.85 -8.28 -15.44
C SER A 254 13.84 -8.71 -13.96
N THR A 255 15.01 -9.02 -13.43
CA THR A 255 15.21 -9.36 -12.01
C THR A 255 15.17 -8.14 -11.09
N THR A 256 15.13 -6.93 -11.66
CA THR A 256 15.03 -5.67 -10.90
C THR A 256 13.60 -5.45 -10.42
N SER A 257 13.46 -4.96 -9.19
CA SER A 257 12.13 -4.58 -8.69
C SER A 257 11.54 -3.42 -9.50
N VAL A 258 10.28 -3.54 -9.88
CA VAL A 258 9.52 -2.46 -10.51
C VAL A 258 9.30 -1.35 -9.48
N ALA A 259 9.69 -0.11 -9.84
CA ALA A 259 9.55 1.04 -8.96
C ALA A 259 8.07 1.42 -8.74
N GLU A 260 7.81 2.16 -7.67
CA GLU A 260 6.44 2.55 -7.28
C GLU A 260 5.76 3.44 -8.32
N ASN A 261 6.50 4.38 -8.92
CA ASN A 261 6.01 5.24 -10.01
C ASN A 261 5.99 4.57 -11.40
N ASP A 262 6.49 3.34 -11.53
CA ASP A 262 6.67 2.70 -12.83
C ASP A 262 5.42 1.91 -13.25
N MET A 263 4.44 2.62 -13.81
CA MET A 263 3.22 2.02 -14.34
C MET A 263 3.47 1.19 -15.60
N ALA A 264 4.43 1.59 -16.44
CA ALA A 264 4.71 0.96 -17.73
C ALA A 264 5.29 -0.46 -17.58
N ASN A 265 6.07 -0.69 -16.53
CA ASN A 265 6.61 -2.02 -16.20
C ASN A 265 5.77 -2.79 -15.18
N SER A 266 4.55 -2.33 -14.88
CA SER A 266 3.60 -3.04 -14.02
C SER A 266 2.53 -3.77 -14.83
N TYR A 267 1.91 -4.79 -14.23
CA TYR A 267 0.70 -5.40 -14.79
C TYR A 267 -0.52 -4.63 -14.29
N THR A 268 -1.42 -4.25 -15.19
CA THR A 268 -2.62 -3.48 -14.87
C THR A 268 -3.86 -4.04 -15.56
N TYR A 269 -5.02 -3.83 -14.93
CA TYR A 269 -6.33 -4.08 -15.52
C TYR A 269 -7.38 -3.19 -14.83
N SER A 270 -8.35 -2.67 -15.59
CA SER A 270 -9.48 -1.92 -15.03
C SER A 270 -10.69 -2.85 -14.90
N ILE A 271 -11.04 -3.23 -13.67
CA ILE A 271 -12.25 -4.01 -13.40
C ILE A 271 -13.46 -3.09 -13.63
N PRO A 272 -14.43 -3.48 -14.48
CA PRO A 272 -15.61 -2.68 -14.74
C PRO A 272 -16.43 -2.42 -13.46
N GLY A 273 -16.95 -1.21 -13.31
CA GLY A 273 -17.66 -0.79 -12.11
C GLY A 273 -18.85 -1.67 -11.73
N SER A 274 -19.51 -2.30 -12.72
CA SER A 274 -20.60 -3.24 -12.47
C SER A 274 -20.21 -4.46 -11.63
N ALA A 275 -18.92 -4.82 -11.61
CA ALA A 275 -18.39 -5.88 -10.76
C ALA A 275 -18.09 -5.40 -9.33
N ILE A 276 -17.88 -4.10 -9.14
CA ILE A 276 -17.64 -3.49 -7.83
C ILE A 276 -18.98 -3.27 -7.14
N ASP A 277 -19.50 -4.30 -6.51
CA ASP A 277 -20.76 -4.28 -5.75
C ASP A 277 -20.74 -5.36 -4.65
N LYS A 278 -21.81 -5.51 -3.88
CA LYS A 278 -21.93 -6.45 -2.77
C LYS A 278 -21.37 -7.84 -3.11
N GLY A 279 -20.48 -8.33 -2.25
CA GLY A 279 -19.78 -9.60 -2.43
C GLY A 279 -18.55 -9.52 -3.34
N PHE A 280 -18.13 -8.32 -3.75
CA PHE A 280 -16.96 -8.15 -4.60
C PHE A 280 -15.71 -8.83 -4.03
N PHE A 281 -15.00 -9.53 -4.90
CA PHE A 281 -13.69 -10.07 -4.64
C PHE A 281 -12.85 -10.04 -5.92
N PHE A 282 -11.54 -10.15 -5.76
CA PHE A 282 -10.68 -10.50 -6.87
C PHE A 282 -9.53 -11.39 -6.41
N ALA A 283 -8.96 -12.13 -7.36
CA ALA A 283 -7.76 -12.91 -7.17
C ALA A 283 -6.81 -12.71 -8.36
N VAL A 284 -5.52 -12.65 -8.09
CA VAL A 284 -4.49 -12.55 -9.11
C VAL A 284 -3.67 -13.83 -9.08
N LYS A 285 -3.54 -14.49 -10.22
CA LYS A 285 -2.68 -15.65 -10.43
C LYS A 285 -1.52 -15.25 -11.34
N VAL A 286 -0.31 -15.62 -10.93
CA VAL A 286 0.93 -15.38 -11.66
C VAL A 286 1.60 -16.73 -11.91
N SER A 287 1.92 -17.04 -13.16
CA SER A 287 2.59 -18.28 -13.54
C SER A 287 3.51 -18.09 -14.73
N ASP A 288 4.60 -18.85 -14.80
CA ASP A 288 5.43 -18.95 -16.01
C ASP A 288 5.39 -20.40 -16.50
N SER A 289 5.10 -20.60 -17.78
CA SER A 289 4.97 -21.95 -18.37
C SER A 289 6.22 -22.82 -18.22
N ARG A 290 7.40 -22.22 -18.07
CA ARG A 290 8.67 -22.94 -17.84
C ARG A 290 8.82 -23.42 -16.39
N TYR A 291 8.09 -22.82 -15.46
CA TYR A 291 8.18 -23.06 -14.02
C TYR A 291 6.77 -23.17 -13.41
N PRO A 292 6.00 -24.23 -13.73
CA PRO A 292 4.61 -24.37 -13.28
C PRO A 292 4.48 -24.37 -11.75
N ASP A 293 5.48 -24.89 -11.04
CA ASP A 293 5.52 -24.94 -9.57
C ASP A 293 5.79 -23.58 -8.93
N ALA A 294 6.20 -22.57 -9.70
CA ALA A 294 6.45 -21.20 -9.24
C ALA A 294 5.18 -20.34 -9.17
N THR A 295 4.00 -20.94 -9.36
CA THR A 295 2.72 -20.23 -9.41
C THR A 295 2.42 -19.52 -8.08
N LYS A 296 2.04 -18.24 -8.16
CA LYS A 296 1.56 -17.46 -7.00
C LYS A 296 0.12 -17.04 -7.19
N ILE A 297 -0.62 -17.04 -6.09
CA ILE A 297 -2.01 -16.55 -6.05
C ILE A 297 -2.14 -15.56 -4.90
N PHE A 298 -2.72 -14.40 -5.20
CA PHE A 298 -3.16 -13.43 -4.20
C PHE A 298 -4.68 -13.35 -4.25
N ASN A 299 -5.34 -13.36 -3.10
CA ASN A 299 -6.79 -13.21 -2.99
C ASN A 299 -7.11 -11.94 -2.20
N TYR A 300 -8.12 -11.20 -2.66
CA TYR A 300 -8.59 -10.01 -1.98
C TYR A 300 -10.11 -10.03 -1.84
N THR A 301 -10.55 -9.73 -0.63
CA THR A 301 -11.94 -9.38 -0.33
C THR A 301 -11.90 -8.07 0.47
N PRO A 302 -12.70 -7.06 0.10
CA PRO A 302 -12.74 -5.81 0.84
C PRO A 302 -13.07 -6.04 2.32
N PRO A 303 -12.38 -5.36 3.25
CA PRO A 303 -12.76 -5.42 4.66
C PRO A 303 -14.15 -4.82 4.87
N ALA A 304 -14.80 -5.21 5.98
CA ALA A 304 -16.14 -4.74 6.30
C ALA A 304 -16.20 -3.20 6.29
N GLY A 305 -17.19 -2.64 5.57
CA GLY A 305 -17.39 -1.20 5.45
C GLY A 305 -16.53 -0.49 4.40
N ALA A 306 -15.48 -1.12 3.85
CA ALA A 306 -14.69 -0.52 2.78
C ALA A 306 -15.48 -0.41 1.47
N LEU A 307 -16.27 -1.44 1.13
CA LEU A 307 -17.21 -1.40 0.01
C LEU A 307 -18.59 -0.98 0.49
N SER A 308 -19.16 0.01 -0.18
CA SER A 308 -20.49 0.52 0.12
C SER A 308 -21.19 1.01 -1.15
N GLY A 309 -22.46 1.38 -1.04
CA GLY A 309 -23.30 1.83 -2.15
C GLY A 309 -22.70 2.97 -2.97
N GLY A 310 -23.11 3.04 -4.24
CA GLY A 310 -22.64 4.06 -5.16
C GLY A 310 -23.07 5.47 -4.78
N THR A 311 -22.43 6.46 -5.39
CA THR A 311 -22.60 7.90 -5.11
C THR A 311 -22.79 8.67 -6.42
N TYR A 312 -23.51 9.79 -6.35
CA TYR A 312 -23.87 10.56 -7.53
C TYR A 312 -23.94 12.06 -7.25
N ILE A 313 -23.42 12.84 -8.19
CA ILE A 313 -23.67 14.27 -8.28
C ILE A 313 -23.94 14.68 -9.73
N ARG A 314 -24.52 15.86 -9.91
CA ARG A 314 -24.60 16.58 -11.16
C ARG A 314 -23.95 17.95 -11.00
N VAL A 315 -23.08 18.30 -11.94
CA VAL A 315 -22.41 19.61 -11.95
C VAL A 315 -22.87 20.40 -13.17
N HIS A 316 -23.39 21.59 -12.91
CA HIS A 316 -23.79 22.59 -13.89
C HIS A 316 -22.66 23.61 -14.03
N LEU A 317 -21.93 23.57 -15.13
CA LEU A 317 -20.90 24.53 -15.48
C LEU A 317 -21.56 25.72 -16.18
N VAL A 318 -21.45 26.90 -15.59
CA VAL A 318 -22.07 28.14 -16.07
C VAL A 318 -20.96 29.10 -16.52
N PRO A 319 -20.59 29.11 -17.81
CA PRO A 319 -19.56 30.00 -18.32
C PRO A 319 -20.06 31.44 -18.34
N THR A 320 -19.30 32.37 -17.78
CA THR A 320 -19.64 33.79 -17.87
C THR A 320 -19.09 34.44 -19.13
N VAL A 321 -19.79 35.47 -19.60
CA VAL A 321 -19.37 36.34 -20.71
C VAL A 321 -19.32 37.77 -20.20
N ARG A 322 -18.14 38.38 -20.27
CA ARG A 322 -17.94 39.78 -19.87
C ARG A 322 -18.53 40.77 -20.89
N PRO A 323 -18.73 42.05 -20.53
CA PRO A 323 -19.24 43.06 -21.44
C PRO A 323 -18.34 43.30 -22.67
N ASP A 324 -17.05 42.99 -22.57
CA ASP A 324 -16.09 43.05 -23.68
C ASP A 324 -16.13 41.81 -24.60
N GLY A 325 -17.06 40.88 -24.35
CA GLY A 325 -17.27 39.67 -25.13
C GLY A 325 -16.34 38.51 -24.77
N VAL A 326 -15.44 38.67 -23.80
CA VAL A 326 -14.57 37.57 -23.37
C VAL A 326 -15.38 36.55 -22.59
N ARG A 327 -15.35 35.31 -23.08
CA ARG A 327 -16.05 34.15 -22.51
C ARG A 327 -15.12 33.27 -21.70
N ALA A 328 -15.61 32.78 -20.58
CA ALA A 328 -14.90 31.86 -19.71
C ALA A 328 -14.61 30.53 -20.44
N LYS A 329 -13.40 30.00 -20.23
CA LYS A 329 -12.97 28.73 -20.82
C LYS A 329 -13.06 27.60 -19.80
N ILE A 330 -13.69 26.49 -20.20
CA ILE A 330 -13.72 25.26 -19.42
C ILE A 330 -13.88 24.07 -20.38
N ASP A 331 -13.06 23.03 -20.20
CA ASP A 331 -13.24 21.74 -20.86
C ASP A 331 -14.11 20.85 -19.95
N PRO A 332 -15.38 20.60 -20.30
CA PRO A 332 -16.28 19.80 -19.46
C PRO A 332 -15.84 18.33 -19.33
N GLU A 333 -15.16 17.77 -20.33
CA GLU A 333 -14.71 16.36 -20.28
C GLU A 333 -13.45 16.21 -19.43
N HIS A 334 -12.52 17.16 -19.50
CA HIS A 334 -11.38 17.22 -18.59
C HIS A 334 -11.86 17.39 -17.14
N PHE A 335 -12.74 18.37 -16.91
CA PHE A 335 -13.34 18.64 -15.60
C PHE A 335 -14.03 17.39 -15.03
N LYS A 336 -14.80 16.67 -15.87
CA LYS A 336 -15.47 15.43 -15.48
C LYS A 336 -14.49 14.35 -15.04
N ARG A 337 -13.41 14.14 -15.79
CA ARG A 337 -12.41 13.09 -15.49
C ARG A 337 -11.64 13.41 -14.21
N GLU A 338 -11.26 14.66 -14.03
CA GLU A 338 -10.60 15.14 -12.82
C GLU A 338 -11.50 14.99 -11.59
N LEU A 339 -12.76 15.42 -11.71
CA LEU A 339 -13.76 15.26 -10.66
C LEU A 339 -13.95 13.79 -10.27
N MET A 340 -13.98 12.89 -11.25
CA MET A 340 -14.00 11.46 -10.99
C MET A 340 -12.69 11.01 -10.33
N ALA A 341 -11.51 11.40 -10.81
CA ALA A 341 -10.23 10.99 -10.23
C ALA A 341 -10.06 11.44 -8.77
N VAL A 342 -10.50 12.66 -8.45
CA VAL A 342 -10.38 13.30 -7.12
C VAL A 342 -11.42 12.78 -6.15
N TYR A 343 -12.69 12.64 -6.55
CA TYR A 343 -13.77 12.33 -5.60
C TYR A 343 -14.36 10.93 -5.75
N PRO A 344 -14.84 10.32 -4.65
CA PRO A 344 -15.36 8.95 -4.62
C PRO A 344 -16.79 8.87 -5.19
N LEU A 345 -16.92 9.17 -6.49
CA LEU A 345 -18.16 9.18 -7.25
C LEU A 345 -18.30 7.92 -8.10
N SER A 346 -19.48 7.29 -8.12
CA SER A 346 -19.78 6.22 -9.08
C SER A 346 -20.01 6.78 -10.47
N THR A 347 -20.71 7.91 -10.53
CA THR A 347 -21.03 8.58 -11.77
C THR A 347 -21.24 10.06 -11.50
N VAL A 348 -20.97 10.87 -12.52
CA VAL A 348 -21.24 12.30 -12.52
C VAL A 348 -21.83 12.69 -13.87
N ASP A 349 -22.86 13.51 -13.82
CA ASP A 349 -23.37 14.20 -15.00
C ASP A 349 -22.80 15.62 -15.00
N VAL A 350 -22.18 16.03 -16.10
CA VAL A 350 -21.70 17.41 -16.29
C VAL A 350 -22.58 18.05 -17.34
N VAL A 351 -23.20 19.17 -16.98
CA VAL A 351 -24.09 19.96 -17.84
C VAL A 351 -23.42 21.30 -18.07
N VAL A 352 -23.25 21.70 -19.32
CA VAL A 352 -22.82 23.06 -19.66
C VAL A 352 -24.09 23.89 -19.86
N GLU A 353 -24.30 24.86 -18.98
CA GLU A 353 -25.42 25.79 -19.04
C GLU A 353 -25.19 26.86 -20.12
N PRO A 354 -26.25 27.55 -20.58
CA PRO A 354 -26.10 28.72 -21.44
C PRO A 354 -25.18 29.78 -20.83
N ASP A 355 -24.56 30.57 -21.72
CA ASP A 355 -23.66 31.65 -21.32
C ASP A 355 -24.36 32.66 -20.38
N PHE A 356 -23.71 32.95 -19.26
CA PHE A 356 -24.17 33.94 -18.30
C PHE A 356 -23.52 35.30 -18.58
N HIS A 357 -24.28 36.23 -19.13
CA HIS A 357 -23.77 37.58 -19.43
C HIS A 357 -23.59 38.39 -18.15
N TRP A 358 -22.35 38.53 -17.72
CA TRP A 358 -21.97 39.21 -16.49
C TRP A 358 -21.78 40.70 -16.74
N THR A 359 -22.47 41.55 -15.98
CA THR A 359 -22.54 43.01 -16.22
C THR A 359 -21.39 43.81 -15.61
N VAL A 360 -20.38 43.13 -15.07
CA VAL A 360 -19.27 43.75 -14.33
C VAL A 360 -18.18 44.23 -15.29
N GLY A 361 -17.55 45.36 -14.96
CA GLY A 361 -16.47 45.95 -15.75
C GLY A 361 -15.19 45.13 -15.75
N SER A 362 -14.11 45.68 -16.31
CA SER A 362 -12.80 44.99 -16.40
C SER A 362 -12.10 44.81 -15.04
N GLN A 363 -12.45 45.61 -14.03
CA GLN A 363 -12.03 45.43 -12.64
C GLN A 363 -13.15 44.71 -11.88
N ILE A 364 -12.82 43.54 -11.34
CA ILE A 364 -13.74 42.71 -10.55
C ILE A 364 -13.45 42.95 -9.07
N SER A 365 -14.45 43.42 -8.33
CA SER A 365 -14.40 43.56 -6.87
C SER A 365 -14.89 42.29 -6.16
N ASN A 366 -14.62 42.17 -4.86
CA ASN A 366 -15.19 41.09 -4.04
C ASN A 366 -16.72 41.10 -4.06
N ASP A 367 -17.32 42.29 -4.08
CA ASP A 367 -18.77 42.46 -4.17
C ASP A 367 -19.31 41.86 -5.49
N ASP A 368 -18.59 42.05 -6.61
CA ASP A 368 -18.97 41.52 -7.92
C ASP A 368 -18.94 39.98 -7.97
N ILE A 369 -18.00 39.35 -7.25
CA ILE A 369 -17.87 37.90 -7.15
C ILE A 369 -18.99 37.32 -6.30
N LEU A 370 -19.30 37.96 -5.16
CA LEU A 370 -20.44 37.59 -4.31
C LEU A 370 -21.77 37.73 -5.05
N ASP A 371 -21.85 38.78 -5.86
CA ASP A 371 -22.96 39.07 -6.72
C ASP A 371 -23.20 37.95 -7.74
N LEU A 372 -22.14 37.50 -8.41
CA LEU A 372 -22.19 36.35 -9.32
C LEU A 372 -22.55 35.04 -8.60
N LEU A 373 -21.97 34.79 -7.42
CA LEU A 373 -22.30 33.61 -6.62
C LEU A 373 -23.79 33.57 -6.25
N SER A 374 -24.36 34.72 -5.89
CA SER A 374 -25.80 34.86 -5.65
C SER A 374 -26.62 34.57 -6.91
N ASP A 375 -26.14 34.99 -8.08
CA ASP A 375 -26.83 34.72 -9.35
C ASP A 375 -26.78 33.22 -9.71
N MET A 376 -25.65 32.54 -9.48
CA MET A 376 -25.54 31.08 -9.65
C MET A 376 -26.49 30.32 -8.73
N ASN A 377 -26.62 30.75 -7.47
CA ASN A 377 -27.57 30.14 -6.54
C ASN A 377 -29.03 30.45 -6.91
N THR A 378 -29.30 31.60 -7.51
CA THR A 378 -30.61 31.96 -8.06
C THR A 378 -30.97 31.06 -9.24
N LEU A 379 -30.02 30.88 -10.18
CA LEU A 379 -30.17 29.99 -11.32
C LEU A 379 -30.48 28.56 -10.84
N ARG A 380 -29.66 28.04 -9.92
CA ARG A 380 -29.88 26.74 -9.25
C ARG A 380 -31.27 26.63 -8.63
N SER A 381 -31.70 27.65 -7.89
CA SER A 381 -33.00 27.63 -7.22
C SER A 381 -34.18 27.67 -8.19
N SER A 382 -34.00 28.32 -9.34
CA SER A 382 -35.02 28.42 -10.40
C SER A 382 -35.16 27.14 -11.23
N SER A 383 -34.11 26.31 -11.30
CA SER A 383 -34.09 25.07 -12.09
C SER A 383 -34.69 23.85 -11.39
N GLN A 384 -35.32 24.03 -10.21
CA GLN A 384 -35.79 22.94 -9.34
C GLN A 384 -34.67 21.95 -8.97
N SER A 385 -33.49 22.50 -8.71
CA SER A 385 -32.35 21.73 -8.23
C SER A 385 -32.68 20.85 -7.03
N ASN A 386 -32.15 19.63 -7.07
CA ASN A 386 -32.11 18.70 -5.96
C ASN A 386 -30.78 18.86 -5.22
N ASN A 387 -30.61 18.14 -4.11
CA ASN A 387 -29.38 18.19 -3.32
C ASN A 387 -28.14 17.68 -4.08
N TYR A 388 -28.32 16.94 -5.17
CA TYR A 388 -27.23 16.46 -6.03
C TYR A 388 -26.84 17.45 -7.13
N ASP A 389 -27.54 18.59 -7.30
CA ASP A 389 -27.25 19.57 -8.34
C ASP A 389 -26.36 20.70 -7.80
N PHE A 390 -25.12 20.74 -8.30
CA PHE A 390 -24.09 21.72 -7.97
C PHE A 390 -23.87 22.70 -9.12
N TYR A 391 -23.85 23.99 -8.84
CA TYR A 391 -23.64 25.02 -9.86
C TYR A 391 -22.26 25.66 -9.73
N VAL A 392 -21.50 25.68 -10.82
CA VAL A 392 -20.13 26.21 -10.90
C VAL A 392 -20.12 27.35 -11.91
N GLY A 393 -20.14 28.59 -11.42
CA GLY A 393 -19.92 29.77 -12.25
C GLY A 393 -18.46 29.89 -12.62
N VAL A 394 -18.14 29.90 -13.90
CA VAL A 394 -16.75 30.03 -14.39
C VAL A 394 -16.56 31.46 -14.87
N MET A 395 -15.74 32.23 -14.16
CA MET A 395 -15.50 33.65 -14.41
C MET A 395 -14.43 33.85 -15.48
N ALA A 396 -14.75 34.59 -16.54
CA ALA A 396 -13.76 34.98 -17.55
C ALA A 396 -12.84 36.10 -17.02
N CYS A 397 -11.82 35.78 -16.23
CA CYS A 397 -10.95 36.77 -15.61
C CYS A 397 -9.51 36.26 -15.44
N TYR A 398 -8.56 37.19 -15.47
CA TYR A 398 -7.21 36.97 -14.95
C TYR A 398 -7.15 37.35 -13.47
N CYS A 399 -7.86 36.58 -12.63
CA CYS A 399 -8.00 36.86 -11.20
C CYS A 399 -7.90 35.56 -10.39
N SER A 400 -7.50 35.65 -9.11
CA SER A 400 -7.35 34.49 -8.22
C SER A 400 -8.48 34.45 -7.20
N SER A 401 -9.72 34.66 -7.66
CA SER A 401 -10.86 34.86 -6.77
C SER A 401 -11.83 33.69 -6.88
N VAL A 402 -12.29 33.25 -5.71
CA VAL A 402 -13.27 32.18 -5.55
C VAL A 402 -14.25 32.58 -4.45
N ALA A 403 -15.49 32.12 -4.58
CA ALA A 403 -16.48 32.22 -3.52
C ALA A 403 -17.42 31.01 -3.58
N VAL A 404 -17.87 30.55 -2.42
CA VAL A 404 -18.66 29.33 -2.29
C VAL A 404 -19.88 29.50 -1.40
N PHE A 405 -20.98 28.90 -1.83
CA PHE A 405 -22.09 28.50 -0.98
C PHE A 405 -22.03 26.99 -0.77
N GLN A 406 -21.61 26.60 0.43
CA GLN A 406 -21.49 25.20 0.82
C GLN A 406 -22.78 24.41 0.54
N GLY A 407 -22.61 23.26 -0.09
CA GLY A 407 -23.63 22.33 -0.57
C GLY A 407 -24.43 22.78 -1.79
N ARG A 408 -24.05 23.86 -2.51
CA ARG A 408 -24.98 24.50 -3.47
C ARG A 408 -24.33 25.02 -4.75
N ALA A 409 -23.51 26.06 -4.63
CA ALA A 409 -22.99 26.79 -5.77
C ALA A 409 -21.62 27.38 -5.43
N LEU A 410 -20.78 27.55 -6.44
CA LEU A 410 -19.48 28.19 -6.31
C LEU A 410 -19.17 29.00 -7.57
N VAL A 411 -18.25 29.95 -7.44
CA VAL A 411 -17.72 30.73 -8.56
C VAL A 411 -16.21 30.65 -8.54
N VAL A 412 -15.60 30.34 -9.68
CA VAL A 412 -14.16 30.18 -9.84
C VAL A 412 -13.68 30.95 -11.06
N ALA A 413 -12.47 31.50 -10.99
CA ALA A 413 -11.83 32.10 -12.15
C ALA A 413 -11.46 31.04 -13.20
N ASP A 414 -11.53 31.41 -14.49
CA ASP A 414 -11.12 30.55 -15.59
C ASP A 414 -9.59 30.46 -15.76
N THR A 415 -8.85 31.29 -15.00
CA THR A 415 -7.39 31.23 -14.83
C THR A 415 -7.03 31.46 -13.36
N TRP A 416 -5.94 30.86 -12.86
CA TRP A 416 -5.54 30.93 -11.44
C TRP A 416 -4.01 31.06 -11.36
N TYR A 417 -3.50 32.08 -10.68
CA TYR A 417 -2.07 32.39 -10.51
C TYR A 417 -1.20 32.35 -11.81
N GLY A 418 -1.78 32.64 -12.97
CA GLY A 418 -1.06 32.64 -14.24
C GLY A 418 -0.77 31.27 -14.84
N SER A 419 -1.34 30.19 -14.28
CA SER A 419 -1.37 28.89 -14.94
C SER A 419 -2.63 28.80 -15.83
N ASN A 420 -2.44 28.35 -17.08
CA ASN A 420 -3.46 28.46 -18.12
C ASN A 420 -4.27 27.18 -18.38
N ALA A 421 -4.01 26.07 -17.68
CA ALA A 421 -4.60 24.77 -18.04
C ALA A 421 -5.49 24.15 -16.94
N ASN A 422 -5.06 24.12 -15.67
CA ASN A 422 -5.72 23.30 -14.62
C ASN A 422 -6.28 24.09 -13.43
N ALA A 423 -5.95 25.38 -13.38
CA ALA A 423 -6.42 26.38 -12.43
C ALA A 423 -7.90 26.27 -12.01
N VAL A 424 -8.80 26.20 -13.01
CA VAL A 424 -10.25 26.14 -12.81
C VAL A 424 -10.63 24.85 -12.08
N THR A 425 -10.02 23.75 -12.50
CA THR A 425 -10.31 22.42 -12.00
C THR A 425 -9.86 22.31 -10.55
N GLU A 426 -8.63 22.71 -10.21
CA GLU A 426 -8.08 22.64 -8.85
C GLU A 426 -8.94 23.43 -7.85
N ALA A 427 -9.20 24.72 -8.14
CA ALA A 427 -10.03 25.56 -7.28
C ALA A 427 -11.46 25.02 -7.17
N ALA A 428 -12.07 24.60 -8.29
CA ALA A 428 -13.40 24.01 -8.25
C ALA A 428 -13.44 22.69 -7.46
N MET A 429 -12.41 21.84 -7.58
CA MET A 429 -12.30 20.62 -6.81
C MET A 429 -12.20 20.94 -5.32
N HIS A 430 -11.39 21.91 -4.90
CA HIS A 430 -11.30 22.39 -3.52
C HIS A 430 -12.69 22.80 -2.99
N GLU A 431 -13.39 23.67 -3.72
CA GLU A 431 -14.71 24.16 -3.30
C GLU A 431 -15.80 23.08 -3.29
N ILE A 432 -15.72 22.13 -4.23
CA ILE A 432 -16.58 20.95 -4.22
C ILE A 432 -16.30 20.09 -2.98
N GLY A 433 -15.06 20.05 -2.50
CA GLY A 433 -14.70 19.38 -1.25
C GLY A 433 -15.41 19.96 -0.04
N HIS A 434 -15.53 21.28 0.05
CA HIS A 434 -16.35 21.93 1.08
C HIS A 434 -17.83 21.53 1.00
N ASN A 435 -18.35 21.31 -0.21
CA ASN A 435 -19.71 20.79 -0.39
C ASN A 435 -19.88 19.35 0.13
N PHE A 436 -18.79 18.61 0.30
CA PHE A 436 -18.77 17.27 0.90
C PHE A 436 -18.40 17.29 2.39
N GLY A 437 -18.55 18.44 3.04
CA GLY A 437 -18.27 18.61 4.47
C GLY A 437 -16.79 18.51 4.81
N ARG A 438 -15.89 18.68 3.83
CA ARG A 438 -14.46 18.74 4.08
C ARG A 438 -14.08 20.14 4.53
N LEU A 439 -13.33 20.22 5.62
CA LEU A 439 -12.72 21.46 6.08
C LEU A 439 -11.28 21.50 5.60
N HIS A 440 -10.68 22.69 5.67
CA HIS A 440 -9.25 22.81 5.46
C HIS A 440 -8.47 22.01 6.51
N PRO A 441 -7.28 21.47 6.17
CA PRO A 441 -6.48 20.69 7.11
C PRO A 441 -6.17 21.37 8.44
N TRP A 442 -5.99 22.69 8.47
CA TRP A 442 -5.71 23.42 9.72
C TRP A 442 -6.95 23.60 10.61
N ASP A 443 -8.14 23.69 10.01
CA ASP A 443 -9.44 23.82 10.70
C ASP A 443 -10.01 22.46 11.13
N ASP A 444 -9.62 21.38 10.45
CA ASP A 444 -10.01 20.02 10.80
C ASP A 444 -9.07 19.44 11.87
N ALA A 445 -9.54 19.35 13.11
CA ALA A 445 -8.78 18.76 14.21
C ALA A 445 -8.38 17.30 13.98
N ASN A 446 -9.11 16.58 13.11
CA ASN A 446 -8.85 15.17 12.79
C ASN A 446 -7.95 15.00 11.56
N SER A 447 -7.67 16.09 10.83
CA SER A 447 -6.78 16.02 9.67
C SER A 447 -5.36 15.64 10.11
N PRO A 448 -4.70 14.68 9.45
CA PRO A 448 -3.30 14.38 9.72
C PRO A 448 -2.34 15.44 9.15
N TYR A 449 -2.83 16.41 8.37
CA TYR A 449 -2.01 17.36 7.60
C TYR A 449 -2.05 18.81 8.13
N ARG A 450 -2.32 19.01 9.43
CA ARG A 450 -2.59 20.35 10.03
C ARG A 450 -1.43 21.35 9.93
N ASN A 451 -0.18 20.88 9.81
CA ASN A 451 1.03 21.69 9.98
C ASN A 451 1.74 22.05 8.67
N GLY A 452 1.01 22.45 7.62
CA GLY A 452 1.62 22.93 6.37
C GLY A 452 1.41 22.04 5.14
N GLY A 453 0.30 21.29 5.10
CA GLY A 453 -0.40 20.96 3.85
C GLY A 453 0.14 19.83 2.99
N VAL A 454 1.41 19.43 3.09
CA VAL A 454 1.96 18.29 2.33
C VAL A 454 1.42 16.97 2.89
N ILE A 455 1.00 16.06 2.02
CA ILE A 455 0.44 14.75 2.41
C ILE A 455 1.52 13.87 3.05
N GLY A 456 2.76 13.95 2.55
CA GLY A 456 3.97 13.47 3.20
C GLY A 456 4.21 11.96 3.02
N SER A 457 3.22 11.14 3.37
CA SER A 457 3.31 9.68 3.25
C SER A 457 1.95 9.06 2.98
N GLY A 458 1.96 7.85 2.42
CA GLY A 458 0.75 7.09 2.15
C GLY A 458 0.71 6.51 0.73
N PRO A 459 -0.48 6.12 0.24
CA PRO A 459 -0.67 5.70 -1.14
C PRO A 459 -0.32 6.82 -2.12
N TRP A 460 0.07 6.41 -3.33
CA TRP A 460 0.32 7.34 -4.43
C TRP A 460 -0.97 7.98 -4.90
N LEU A 461 -0.90 9.22 -5.35
CA LEU A 461 -2.07 10.06 -5.59
C LEU A 461 -2.38 10.12 -7.08
N PRO A 462 -3.65 10.10 -7.49
CA PRO A 462 -4.02 10.17 -8.90
C PRO A 462 -3.74 11.58 -9.43
N GLU A 463 -3.29 11.67 -10.68
CA GLU A 463 -3.14 12.92 -11.42
C GLU A 463 -3.64 12.67 -12.85
N VAL A 464 -4.49 13.56 -13.37
CA VAL A 464 -5.00 13.44 -14.74
C VAL A 464 -4.21 14.38 -15.65
N GLY A 465 -3.53 13.79 -16.62
CA GLY A 465 -2.76 14.55 -17.60
C GLY A 465 -3.64 15.36 -18.56
N PRO A 466 -3.07 16.33 -19.29
CA PRO A 466 -3.77 17.09 -20.33
C PRO A 466 -4.33 16.20 -21.47
N ASP A 467 -3.79 15.00 -21.64
CA ASP A 467 -4.23 13.98 -22.60
C ASP A 467 -5.26 12.99 -22.01
N TYR A 468 -5.79 13.30 -20.82
CA TYR A 468 -6.71 12.48 -20.05
C TYR A 468 -6.11 11.16 -19.53
N SER A 469 -4.79 10.98 -19.59
CA SER A 469 -4.12 9.84 -18.99
C SER A 469 -4.14 9.93 -17.47
N LEU A 470 -4.28 8.79 -16.79
CA LEU A 470 -4.17 8.71 -15.33
C LEU A 470 -2.73 8.33 -14.98
N SER A 471 -2.03 9.24 -14.30
CA SER A 471 -0.73 9.00 -13.68
C SER A 471 -0.88 8.91 -12.16
N PHE A 472 0.21 8.55 -11.48
CA PHE A 472 0.28 8.54 -10.04
C PHE A 472 1.53 9.25 -9.57
N VAL A 473 1.39 10.07 -8.52
CA VAL A 473 2.45 10.93 -8.00
C VAL A 473 2.74 10.66 -6.52
N ASP A 474 3.98 10.95 -6.11
CA ASP A 474 4.46 10.72 -4.75
C ASP A 474 3.80 11.70 -3.77
N PRO A 475 3.09 11.22 -2.72
CA PRO A 475 2.39 12.07 -1.76
C PRO A 475 3.33 12.99 -0.95
N SER A 476 4.63 12.68 -0.87
CA SER A 476 5.62 13.54 -0.21
C SER A 476 5.87 14.87 -0.93
N THR A 477 5.41 14.99 -2.18
CA THR A 477 5.62 16.16 -3.03
C THR A 477 4.34 16.91 -3.36
N ARG A 478 3.23 16.51 -2.73
CA ARG A 478 1.87 16.95 -3.06
C ARG A 478 1.13 17.42 -1.82
N TYR A 479 0.22 18.34 -2.03
CA TYR A 479 -0.61 18.90 -0.97
C TYR A 479 -2.04 18.38 -1.08
N ASP A 480 -2.73 18.27 0.05
CA ASP A 480 -4.14 17.88 -0.01
C ASP A 480 -4.95 18.92 -0.78
N ILE A 481 -5.95 18.48 -1.55
CA ILE A 481 -6.82 19.34 -2.33
C ILE A 481 -7.54 20.36 -1.45
N MET A 482 -7.72 20.10 -0.15
CA MET A 482 -8.28 21.05 0.81
C MET A 482 -7.25 22.01 1.42
N SER A 483 -5.99 22.02 0.96
CA SER A 483 -4.97 23.00 1.38
C SER A 483 -4.96 24.24 0.46
N TYR A 484 -4.33 25.34 0.90
CA TYR A 484 -4.38 26.62 0.15
C TYR A 484 -3.11 26.98 -0.61
N ASP A 485 -1.94 26.49 -0.19
CA ASP A 485 -0.70 26.99 -0.78
C ASP A 485 -0.53 26.48 -2.22
N ILE A 486 -0.89 25.22 -2.51
CA ILE A 486 -0.95 24.60 -3.85
C ILE A 486 -1.90 23.37 -3.82
N PRO A 487 -3.25 23.50 -3.79
CA PRO A 487 -4.14 22.34 -3.80
C PRO A 487 -3.98 21.55 -5.09
N ASP A 488 -3.36 20.37 -5.03
CA ASP A 488 -3.01 19.62 -6.24
C ASP A 488 -3.52 18.17 -6.25
N ALA A 489 -3.68 17.51 -5.08
CA ALA A 489 -4.01 16.10 -5.05
C ALA A 489 -4.96 15.71 -3.91
N ILE A 490 -5.82 14.71 -4.15
CA ILE A 490 -6.70 14.18 -3.10
C ILE A 490 -5.93 13.24 -2.16
N SER A 491 -5.86 13.58 -0.87
CA SER A 491 -5.33 12.63 0.12
C SER A 491 -6.31 11.49 0.41
N PRO A 492 -5.82 10.35 0.96
CA PRO A 492 -6.70 9.29 1.48
C PRO A 492 -7.70 9.78 2.52
N TYR A 493 -7.28 10.71 3.38
CA TYR A 493 -8.12 11.26 4.42
C TYR A 493 -9.30 12.03 3.84
N THR A 494 -9.04 12.95 2.90
CA THR A 494 -10.08 13.74 2.24
C THR A 494 -10.96 12.88 1.35
N PHE A 495 -10.39 11.93 0.60
CA PHE A 495 -11.15 10.97 -0.21
C PHE A 495 -12.14 10.16 0.65
N SER A 496 -11.65 9.57 1.75
CA SER A 496 -12.50 8.80 2.65
C SER A 496 -13.59 9.64 3.30
N GLY A 497 -13.24 10.85 3.78
CA GLY A 497 -14.22 11.75 4.38
C GLY A 497 -15.30 12.22 3.41
N ALA A 498 -14.93 12.52 2.17
CA ALA A 498 -15.88 12.87 1.12
C ALA A 498 -16.81 11.69 0.80
N TYR A 499 -16.29 10.46 0.80
CA TYR A 499 -17.11 9.28 0.57
C TYR A 499 -18.15 9.09 1.66
N ASP A 500 -17.78 9.27 2.93
CA ASP A 500 -18.70 9.12 4.06
C ASP A 500 -19.86 10.14 3.96
N TYR A 501 -19.57 11.38 3.55
CA TYR A 501 -20.60 12.39 3.26
C TYR A 501 -21.48 12.00 2.07
N LEU A 502 -20.87 11.65 0.93
CA LEU A 502 -21.57 11.35 -0.32
C LEU A 502 -22.49 10.13 -0.15
N LYS A 503 -22.03 9.09 0.52
CA LYS A 503 -22.83 7.91 0.83
C LYS A 503 -24.08 8.26 1.64
N ALA A 504 -23.93 9.14 2.64
CA ALA A 504 -25.03 9.51 3.52
C ALA A 504 -26.04 10.44 2.85
N ASN A 505 -25.59 11.37 2.01
CA ASN A 505 -26.41 12.48 1.52
C ASN A 505 -26.75 12.39 0.04
N LEU A 506 -25.88 11.78 -0.77
CA LEU A 506 -25.93 11.76 -2.23
C LEU A 506 -25.70 10.34 -2.80
N PRO A 507 -26.48 9.33 -2.36
CA PRO A 507 -26.34 7.97 -2.87
C PRO A 507 -26.72 7.92 -4.35
N LEU A 508 -26.19 6.94 -5.09
CA LEU A 508 -26.50 6.74 -6.50
C LEU A 508 -28.00 6.53 -6.76
N SER A 509 -28.74 6.02 -5.78
CA SER A 509 -30.21 5.92 -5.84
C SER A 509 -30.92 7.28 -5.92
N ALA A 510 -30.23 8.37 -5.54
CA ALA A 510 -30.72 9.73 -5.72
C ALA A 510 -30.59 10.21 -7.17
N LYS A 511 -29.81 9.52 -8.03
CA LYS A 511 -29.75 9.85 -9.45
C LYS A 511 -31.16 9.80 -10.05
N PRO A 512 -31.65 10.89 -10.63
CA PRO A 512 -32.99 10.90 -11.18
C PRO A 512 -33.04 9.92 -12.35
N LYS A 513 -34.01 9.01 -12.32
CA LYS A 513 -34.43 8.31 -13.54
C LYS A 513 -34.92 9.40 -14.49
N LEU A 514 -34.51 9.38 -15.76
CA LEU A 514 -34.95 10.32 -16.80
C LEU A 514 -36.48 10.23 -17.00
N LEU A 515 -37.24 10.73 -16.04
CA LEU A 515 -38.64 11.05 -16.15
C LEU A 515 -38.64 12.53 -16.54
N ARG A 516 -39.25 12.84 -17.69
CA ARG A 516 -39.59 14.22 -18.04
C ARG A 516 -40.24 14.85 -16.82
N ALA A 517 -39.70 16.00 -16.38
CA ALA A 517 -40.20 16.74 -15.25
C ALA A 517 -41.73 16.87 -15.34
N SER A 518 -42.44 16.16 -14.45
CA SER A 518 -43.80 16.53 -14.09
C SER A 518 -43.70 17.87 -13.35
N ALA A 519 -44.41 18.86 -13.88
CA ALA A 519 -44.39 20.27 -13.45
C ALA A 519 -44.51 20.48 -11.93
N PRO A 520 -43.84 21.50 -11.34
CA PRO A 520 -44.24 22.01 -10.03
C PRO A 520 -45.52 22.81 -10.18
N VAL A 521 -46.49 22.48 -9.33
CA VAL A 521 -47.69 23.30 -9.14
C VAL A 521 -47.36 24.33 -8.04
N GLY A 522 -46.85 25.51 -8.45
CA GLY A 522 -46.63 26.67 -7.59
C GLY A 522 -45.67 27.72 -8.17
N GLN A 523 -45.96 29.01 -7.95
CA GLN A 523 -45.01 30.12 -8.12
C GLN A 523 -44.55 30.59 -6.73
N ALA A 524 -43.26 30.90 -6.59
CA ALA A 524 -42.71 31.52 -5.37
C ALA A 524 -41.90 32.76 -5.74
N LEU A 525 -41.77 33.67 -4.79
CA LEU A 525 -40.85 34.80 -4.88
C LEU A 525 -39.53 34.40 -4.21
N PHE A 526 -38.47 34.28 -5.00
CA PHE A 526 -37.12 34.02 -4.51
C PHE A 526 -36.43 35.32 -4.14
N ILE A 527 -35.97 35.39 -2.90
CA ILE A 527 -35.28 36.56 -2.35
C ILE A 527 -33.94 36.09 -1.81
N THR A 528 -32.88 36.77 -2.23
CA THR A 528 -31.51 36.49 -1.78
C THR A 528 -30.84 37.81 -1.39
N GLY A 529 -29.90 37.72 -0.45
CA GLY A 529 -29.13 38.86 0.02
C GLY A 529 -27.89 38.44 0.80
N SER A 530 -27.06 39.42 1.10
CA SER A 530 -25.87 39.27 1.93
C SER A 530 -25.91 40.24 3.10
N ILE A 531 -25.21 39.87 4.16
CA ILE A 531 -25.04 40.63 5.40
C ILE A 531 -23.55 40.66 5.68
N ASN A 532 -22.97 41.85 5.71
CA ASN A 532 -21.65 42.06 6.27
C ASN A 532 -21.79 42.13 7.78
N LEU A 533 -21.35 41.07 8.46
CA LEU A 533 -21.51 40.86 9.90
C LEU A 533 -20.70 41.86 10.72
N ASP A 534 -19.59 42.39 10.18
CA ASP A 534 -18.75 43.37 10.89
C ASP A 534 -19.36 44.77 10.84
N SER A 535 -19.85 45.19 9.67
CA SER A 535 -20.45 46.51 9.47
C SER A 535 -21.93 46.58 9.81
N GLY A 536 -22.59 45.42 9.97
CA GLY A 536 -24.04 45.33 10.17
C GLY A 536 -24.85 45.84 8.98
N LYS A 537 -24.28 45.84 7.77
CA LYS A 537 -24.99 46.26 6.55
C LYS A 537 -25.46 45.06 5.77
N ALA A 538 -26.71 45.10 5.29
CA ALA A 538 -27.25 44.10 4.39
C ALA A 538 -27.39 44.64 2.97
N ARG A 539 -27.42 43.73 2.00
CA ARG A 539 -27.76 44.00 0.59
C ARG A 539 -28.79 42.98 0.15
N LEU A 540 -29.77 43.43 -0.64
CA LEU A 540 -30.78 42.57 -1.25
C LEU A 540 -30.62 42.57 -2.76
N ARG A 541 -30.89 41.42 -3.37
CA ARG A 541 -31.05 41.30 -4.81
C ARG A 541 -32.51 41.49 -5.20
N LYS A 542 -32.74 41.79 -6.48
CA LYS A 542 -34.08 41.92 -7.04
C LYS A 542 -34.86 40.61 -6.81
N PRO A 543 -36.00 40.67 -6.10
CA PRO A 543 -36.86 39.51 -5.93
C PRO A 543 -37.26 38.94 -7.29
N THR A 544 -37.07 37.64 -7.48
CA THR A 544 -37.29 36.98 -8.77
C THR A 544 -38.37 35.91 -8.62
N SER A 545 -39.33 35.89 -9.55
CA SER A 545 -40.34 34.83 -9.58
C SER A 545 -39.71 33.53 -10.08
N VAL A 546 -39.87 32.45 -9.31
CA VAL A 546 -39.35 31.13 -9.66
C VAL A 546 -40.46 30.09 -9.65
N SER A 547 -40.32 29.05 -10.48
CA SER A 547 -41.23 27.89 -10.49
C SER A 547 -40.86 26.93 -9.37
N ALA A 548 -41.25 27.28 -8.14
CA ALA A 548 -41.00 26.50 -6.94
C ALA A 548 -42.14 26.71 -5.92
N SER A 549 -42.26 25.80 -4.95
CA SER A 549 -43.12 25.99 -3.79
C SER A 549 -42.42 26.90 -2.76
N PRO A 550 -43.15 27.79 -2.06
CA PRO A 550 -42.60 28.52 -0.92
C PRO A 550 -42.09 27.56 0.16
N ASP A 551 -40.90 27.82 0.68
CA ASP A 551 -40.28 27.08 1.78
C ASP A 551 -40.25 27.90 3.08
N THR A 552 -40.60 29.18 3.01
CA THR A 552 -40.57 30.12 4.12
C THR A 552 -41.95 30.76 4.31
N VAL A 553 -42.50 30.64 5.50
CA VAL A 553 -43.79 31.22 5.89
C VAL A 553 -43.58 32.53 6.63
N ALA A 554 -44.47 33.51 6.41
CA ALA A 554 -44.44 34.75 7.16
C ALA A 554 -44.67 34.48 8.65
N MET A 555 -43.93 35.17 9.51
CA MET A 555 -44.14 35.17 10.95
C MET A 555 -45.55 35.72 11.28
N ALA A 556 -46.13 35.26 12.38
CA ALA A 556 -47.40 35.79 12.88
C ALA A 556 -47.30 37.30 13.16
N ALA A 557 -48.37 38.06 12.92
CA ALA A 557 -48.36 39.51 12.99
C ALA A 557 -47.96 40.05 14.38
N ASP A 558 -48.22 39.30 15.44
CA ASP A 558 -47.93 39.58 16.86
C ASP A 558 -46.58 39.02 17.34
N SER A 559 -45.88 38.26 16.50
CA SER A 559 -44.56 37.73 16.86
C SER A 559 -43.51 38.84 16.93
N THR A 560 -42.67 38.79 17.96
CA THR A 560 -41.52 39.69 18.13
C THR A 560 -40.25 38.86 17.91
N PRO A 561 -39.41 39.21 16.92
CA PRO A 561 -38.12 38.55 16.73
C PRO A 561 -37.26 38.71 17.98
N GLY A 562 -36.44 37.71 18.30
CA GLY A 562 -35.41 37.84 19.32
C GLY A 562 -34.43 38.96 18.97
N SER A 563 -33.76 39.52 19.98
CA SER A 563 -32.81 40.64 19.80
C SER A 563 -31.61 40.30 18.89
N GLN A 564 -31.38 39.02 18.62
CA GLN A 564 -30.32 38.51 17.75
C GLN A 564 -30.85 37.93 16.44
N ASP A 565 -32.17 37.85 16.27
CA ASP A 565 -32.78 37.22 15.10
C ASP A 565 -32.72 38.16 13.90
N TYR A 566 -32.38 37.60 12.74
CA TYR A 566 -32.41 38.32 11.48
C TYR A 566 -33.81 38.18 10.86
N VAL A 567 -34.36 39.29 10.38
CA VAL A 567 -35.70 39.32 9.78
C VAL A 567 -35.72 40.15 8.51
N LEU A 568 -36.41 39.62 7.50
CA LEU A 568 -36.79 40.36 6.31
C LEU A 568 -38.21 40.88 6.47
N GLU A 569 -38.39 42.20 6.44
CA GLU A 569 -39.70 42.86 6.33
C GLU A 569 -39.97 43.19 4.86
N ILE A 570 -41.11 42.77 4.34
CA ILE A 570 -41.60 43.13 3.00
C ILE A 570 -42.89 43.91 3.16
N ASN A 571 -42.89 45.18 2.74
CA ASN A 571 -44.07 46.02 2.72
C ASN A 571 -44.63 46.07 1.29
N THR A 572 -45.91 45.76 1.20
CA THR A 572 -46.71 45.83 -0.03
C THR A 572 -47.86 46.81 0.17
N ALA A 573 -48.56 47.16 -0.91
CA ALA A 573 -49.80 47.93 -0.83
C ALA A 573 -50.87 47.25 0.05
N THR A 574 -50.83 45.93 0.17
CA THR A 574 -51.84 45.11 0.86
C THR A 574 -51.47 44.73 2.30
N GLY A 575 -50.26 45.03 2.75
CA GLY A 575 -49.80 44.63 4.09
C GLY A 575 -48.28 44.50 4.21
N SER A 576 -47.83 44.24 5.45
CA SER A 576 -46.43 43.98 5.78
C SER A 576 -46.24 42.54 6.23
N TYR A 577 -45.25 41.88 5.65
CA TYR A 577 -44.90 40.48 5.92
C TYR A 577 -43.50 40.44 6.54
N ARG A 578 -43.32 39.63 7.59
CA ARG A 578 -42.02 39.43 8.24
C ARG A 578 -41.59 37.99 8.06
N TYR A 579 -40.36 37.75 7.65
CA TYR A 579 -39.83 36.41 7.42
C TYR A 579 -38.54 36.23 8.24
N PRO A 580 -38.40 35.13 8.99
CA PRO A 580 -37.16 34.85 9.69
C PRO A 580 -36.07 34.53 8.65
N LEU A 581 -34.89 35.10 8.85
CA LEU A 581 -33.71 34.80 8.05
C LEU A 581 -32.84 33.83 8.81
N GLN A 582 -32.24 32.87 8.09
CA GLN A 582 -31.16 32.03 8.59
C GLN A 582 -29.90 32.32 7.77
N PRO A 583 -29.12 33.37 8.11
CA PRO A 583 -27.92 33.69 7.38
C PRO A 583 -26.89 32.57 7.52
N LYS A 584 -26.31 32.14 6.40
CA LYS A 584 -25.21 31.18 6.33
C LYS A 584 -23.93 31.93 6.04
N THR A 585 -22.89 31.65 6.82
CA THR A 585 -21.56 32.22 6.62
C THR A 585 -21.08 31.98 5.19
N VAL A 586 -20.59 33.03 4.54
CA VAL A 586 -19.93 32.96 3.24
C VAL A 586 -18.44 32.94 3.48
N VAL A 587 -17.77 31.92 2.94
CA VAL A 587 -16.32 31.86 2.96
C VAL A 587 -15.82 32.60 1.72
N THR A 588 -15.07 33.68 1.95
CA THR A 588 -14.37 34.42 0.89
C THR A 588 -12.90 34.51 1.25
N GLU A 589 -12.02 34.06 0.36
CA GLU A 589 -10.62 33.77 0.71
C GLU A 589 -9.74 34.99 0.97
N ARG A 590 -10.18 36.20 0.62
CA ARG A 590 -9.38 37.44 0.76
C ARG A 590 -10.11 38.62 1.38
N SER A 591 -11.31 38.39 1.91
CA SER A 591 -11.99 39.41 2.69
C SER A 591 -11.70 39.18 4.16
N ALA A 592 -11.13 40.18 4.83
CA ALA A 592 -11.15 40.24 6.29
C ALA A 592 -12.57 40.41 6.84
N GLN A 593 -13.57 40.56 5.96
CA GLN A 593 -14.94 40.80 6.36
C GLN A 593 -15.67 39.49 6.61
N SER A 594 -16.29 39.38 7.78
CA SER A 594 -17.23 38.32 8.11
C SER A 594 -18.51 38.53 7.31
N LEU A 595 -18.79 37.67 6.34
CA LEU A 595 -19.98 37.77 5.49
C LEU A 595 -20.93 36.61 5.77
N ALA A 596 -22.23 36.90 5.72
CA ALA A 596 -23.28 35.89 5.69
C ALA A 596 -24.21 36.16 4.50
N SER A 597 -24.85 35.12 4.00
CA SER A 597 -25.87 35.19 2.94
C SER A 597 -27.16 34.60 3.44
N PHE A 598 -28.28 35.02 2.90
CA PHE A 598 -29.57 34.40 3.18
C PHE A 598 -30.38 34.25 1.90
N GLU A 599 -31.26 33.27 1.91
CA GLU A 599 -32.21 33.03 0.84
C GLU A 599 -33.57 32.64 1.43
N LEU A 600 -34.64 32.94 0.68
CA LEU A 600 -36.02 32.61 1.04
C LEU A 600 -36.81 32.33 -0.23
N LYS A 601 -37.68 31.31 -0.21
CA LYS A 601 -38.80 31.19 -1.16
C LYS A 601 -40.08 31.48 -0.40
N VAL A 602 -40.65 32.65 -0.65
CA VAL A 602 -41.90 33.07 -0.01
C VAL A 602 -43.05 33.00 -1.00
N ALA A 603 -44.29 32.96 -0.49
CA ALA A 603 -45.46 33.07 -1.35
C ALA A 603 -45.39 34.38 -2.18
N PRO A 604 -45.89 34.39 -3.43
CA PRO A 604 -45.97 35.62 -4.20
C PRO A 604 -46.72 36.69 -3.41
N VAL A 605 -46.05 37.80 -3.14
CA VAL A 605 -46.64 38.96 -2.48
C VAL A 605 -47.03 39.98 -3.55
N GLY A 606 -48.00 40.85 -3.23
CA GLY A 606 -48.35 41.97 -4.10
C GLY A 606 -47.16 42.92 -4.36
N GLN A 607 -47.40 43.99 -5.12
CA GLN A 607 -46.35 44.96 -5.47
C GLN A 607 -45.53 45.39 -4.24
N ILE A 608 -44.24 45.08 -4.26
CA ILE A 608 -43.30 45.40 -3.18
C ILE A 608 -43.00 46.89 -3.23
N GLN A 609 -43.38 47.60 -2.16
CA GLN A 609 -43.10 49.02 -1.99
C GLN A 609 -41.77 49.25 -1.29
N ARG A 610 -41.41 48.34 -0.36
CA ARG A 610 -40.23 48.47 0.48
C ARG A 610 -39.79 47.12 1.03
N MET A 611 -38.48 46.91 1.16
CA MET A 611 -37.90 45.77 1.85
C MET A 611 -36.90 46.25 2.90
N ARG A 612 -36.91 45.63 4.08
CA ARG A 612 -35.95 45.92 5.15
C ARG A 612 -35.35 44.65 5.70
N VAL A 613 -34.05 44.68 5.97
CA VAL A 613 -33.37 43.61 6.70
C VAL A 613 -33.01 44.14 8.08
N ARG A 614 -33.34 43.40 9.13
CA ARG A 614 -33.12 43.80 10.52
C ARG A 614 -32.43 42.68 11.31
N ARG A 615 -31.77 43.05 12.40
CA ARG A 615 -31.31 42.15 13.48
C ARG A 615 -31.85 42.69 14.80
N GLY A 616 -32.83 42.00 15.39
CA GLY A 616 -33.64 42.59 16.45
C GLY A 616 -34.24 43.93 15.99
N ASP A 617 -34.02 44.99 16.77
CA ASP A 617 -34.50 46.34 16.43
C ASP A 617 -33.61 47.09 15.43
N THR A 618 -32.37 46.64 15.23
CA THR A 618 -31.37 47.30 14.37
C THR A 618 -31.69 47.11 12.90
N LEU A 619 -31.78 48.21 12.16
CA LEU A 619 -32.00 48.24 10.71
C LEU A 619 -30.67 48.07 9.97
N LEU A 620 -30.53 46.99 9.21
CA LEU A 620 -29.31 46.67 8.45
C LEU A 620 -29.41 47.11 6.98
N LEU A 621 -30.63 47.14 6.43
CA LEU A 621 -30.94 47.63 5.10
C LEU A 621 -32.34 48.18 5.07
N ASP A 622 -32.52 49.27 4.32
CA ASP A 622 -33.81 49.85 4.01
C ASP A 622 -33.86 50.24 2.54
N GLN A 623 -34.59 49.45 1.75
CA GLN A 623 -34.66 49.59 0.31
C GLN A 623 -36.09 49.91 -0.11
N SER A 624 -36.30 51.10 -0.68
CA SER A 624 -37.53 51.46 -1.38
C SER A 624 -37.52 50.81 -2.78
N SER A 625 -38.72 50.51 -3.31
CA SER A 625 -39.01 49.72 -4.53
C SER A 625 -37.85 49.49 -5.51
N MET A 626 -37.58 48.21 -5.82
CA MET A 626 -36.74 47.74 -6.94
C MET A 626 -37.54 47.50 -8.23
#